data_AF-A0A7W6F161-F1
#
_entry.id   AF-A0A7W6F161-F1
#
_cell.length_a   1.000
_cell.length_b   1.000
_cell.length_c   1.000
_cell.angle_alpha   90.00
_cell.angle_beta   90.00
_cell.angle_gamma   90.00
#
_symmetry.space_group_name_H-M   'P 1'
#
loop_
_entity.id
_entity.type
_entity.pdbx_description
1 polymer ?
#
loop_
_entity_poly.entity_id
_entity_poly.type
_entity_poly.pdbx_seq_one_letter_code
_entity_poly.pdbx_strand_id
1 'polypeptide(L)'
;MSDAGQVRLAQGAALERLGRIPEAVTLYQSVVAERPELGDVWYDLGRLLRRMRRLDDALAAYDQALAQRARDPQEIHLNRAVIFAEDLNRPDAAETELKTALALAPAYAPAWLNLGNLHEDAGRRDQAREAYEAVLAIDPCHVMALARLAGLQTATPPDDPLIGRLRSALAATPEGLEQADLGFALGRILDAAGEYDAAFQAYVAANQTSAALARAKGVVYDPALAEAYVDRLIAATPAAVAALDDDDPEAAPIFICGMFRSGSTLVERILGGHSGVRAGGELDLLPTLAANVFNPFPEALGVFDDASRRKIRDVYLNAVRERVPGAGVVTDKRPDNILYIGLAKTLFPKARIIHTVRNPIDNALSVFFLHLSYDMAYALDLEHAAHWTAQERRLAAHWKSVWPDDVHEVDYDDLVARGEPAVRDLVAACGLAWEPSVMDFHRRQGPVRTASVWQVREPLYARASGRWKNYAPHLNDLRTALARYGLDG
;
A
#
# COMPACT_ATOMS: atom_id res chain seq x y z
N MET A 1 41.88 -5.09 13.81
CA MET A 1 41.29 -3.73 13.71
C MET A 1 42.04 -2.84 14.68
N SER A 2 42.46 -1.63 14.28
CA SER A 2 43.03 -0.65 15.21
C SER A 2 41.98 -0.26 16.27
N ASP A 3 42.41 0.14 17.47
CA ASP A 3 41.49 0.57 18.53
C ASP A 3 40.54 1.69 18.04
N ALA A 4 41.05 2.61 17.23
CA ALA A 4 40.26 3.68 16.61
C ALA A 4 39.20 3.18 15.59
N GLY A 5 39.48 2.08 14.87
CA GLY A 5 38.49 1.44 13.99
C GLY A 5 37.38 0.75 14.78
N GLN A 6 37.72 0.08 15.89
CA GLN A 6 36.73 -0.56 16.75
C GLN A 6 35.79 0.46 17.38
N VAL A 7 36.35 1.57 17.86
CA VAL A 7 35.60 2.67 18.46
C VAL A 7 34.61 3.27 17.46
N ARG A 8 35.03 3.52 16.21
CA ARG A 8 34.13 4.06 15.18
C ARG A 8 33.01 3.09 14.80
N LEU A 9 33.29 1.79 14.72
CA LEU A 9 32.25 0.80 14.45
C LEU A 9 31.21 0.76 15.57
N ALA A 10 31.65 0.76 16.83
CA ALA A 10 30.74 0.80 17.98
C ALA A 10 29.92 2.10 18.04
N GLN A 11 30.54 3.25 17.70
CA GLN A 11 29.85 4.53 17.58
C GLN A 11 28.82 4.52 16.44
N GLY A 12 29.17 3.96 15.28
CA GLY A 12 28.26 3.79 14.14
C GLY A 12 27.02 2.98 14.53
N ALA A 13 27.21 1.82 15.16
CA ALA A 13 26.12 0.99 15.65
C ALA A 13 25.26 1.70 16.73
N ALA A 14 25.86 2.57 17.55
CA ALA A 14 25.11 3.38 18.50
C ALA A 14 24.25 4.46 17.80
N LEU A 15 24.81 5.15 16.81
CA LEU A 15 24.09 6.15 16.01
C LEU A 15 22.95 5.53 15.22
N GLU A 16 23.16 4.33 14.67
CA GLU A 16 22.10 3.58 14.01
C GLU A 16 20.93 3.31 14.95
N ARG A 17 21.20 2.79 16.16
CA ARG A 17 20.15 2.52 17.16
C ARG A 17 19.40 3.78 17.59
N LEU A 18 20.06 4.94 17.52
CA LEU A 18 19.46 6.26 17.77
C LEU A 18 18.74 6.85 16.55
N GLY A 19 18.72 6.16 15.40
CA GLY A 19 18.10 6.63 14.17
C GLY A 19 18.91 7.72 13.44
N ARG A 20 20.14 8.02 13.87
CA ARG A 20 21.04 9.00 13.24
C ARG A 20 21.75 8.37 12.03
N ILE A 21 20.95 7.91 11.07
CA ILE A 21 21.39 7.10 9.93
C ILE A 21 22.49 7.76 9.09
N PRO A 22 22.39 9.06 8.70
CA PRO A 22 23.44 9.68 7.89
C PRO A 22 24.82 9.68 8.56
N GLU A 23 24.85 9.90 9.87
CA GLU A 23 26.10 9.95 10.65
C GLU A 23 26.67 8.55 10.87
N ALA A 24 25.81 7.55 11.08
CA ALA A 24 26.22 6.16 11.10
C ALA A 24 26.90 5.81 9.75
N VAL A 25 26.27 6.10 8.62
CA VAL A 25 26.84 5.84 7.29
C VAL A 25 28.24 6.43 7.13
N THR A 26 28.47 7.67 7.56
CA THR A 26 29.82 8.28 7.52
C THR A 26 30.86 7.47 8.32
N LEU A 27 30.50 6.98 9.50
CA LEU A 27 31.41 6.16 10.30
C LEU A 27 31.69 4.80 9.64
N TYR A 28 30.66 4.11 9.16
CA TYR A 28 30.81 2.83 8.44
C TYR A 28 31.69 3.00 7.19
N GLN A 29 31.47 4.05 6.39
CA GLN A 29 32.31 4.39 5.23
C GLN A 29 33.77 4.59 5.61
N SER A 30 34.05 5.28 6.73
CA SER A 30 35.43 5.48 7.19
C SER A 30 36.10 4.17 7.62
N VAL A 31 35.35 3.22 8.20
CA VAL A 31 35.86 1.91 8.61
C VAL A 31 36.22 1.06 7.39
N VAL A 32 35.33 0.97 6.40
CA VAL A 32 35.59 0.18 5.19
C VAL A 32 36.65 0.80 4.27
N ALA A 33 36.86 2.12 4.33
CA ALA A 33 37.97 2.77 3.63
C ALA A 33 39.34 2.36 4.18
N GLU A 34 39.45 2.12 5.49
CA GLU A 34 40.69 1.64 6.12
C GLU A 34 40.83 0.13 6.09
N ARG A 35 39.71 -0.59 6.17
CA ARG A 35 39.63 -2.04 6.30
C ARG A 35 38.61 -2.60 5.32
N PRO A 36 38.92 -2.58 4.01
CA PRO A 36 37.98 -2.97 2.97
C PRO A 36 37.63 -4.46 3.02
N GLU A 37 38.39 -5.30 3.73
CA GLU A 37 38.14 -6.73 3.85
C GLU A 37 37.03 -7.10 4.86
N LEU A 38 36.46 -6.12 5.58
CA LEU A 38 35.41 -6.36 6.56
C LEU A 38 34.03 -6.47 5.86
N GLY A 39 33.74 -7.65 5.30
CA GLY A 39 32.49 -7.93 4.57
C GLY A 39 31.21 -7.60 5.35
N ASP A 40 31.16 -7.91 6.65
CA ASP A 40 29.97 -7.64 7.48
C ASP A 40 29.70 -6.12 7.64
N VAL A 41 30.76 -5.29 7.63
CA VAL A 41 30.63 -3.83 7.70
C VAL A 41 30.11 -3.26 6.38
N TRP A 42 30.51 -3.86 5.24
CA TRP A 42 29.93 -3.53 3.93
C TRP A 42 28.44 -3.91 3.84
N TYR A 43 28.06 -5.06 4.41
CA TYR A 43 26.66 -5.47 4.50
C TYR A 43 25.82 -4.46 5.29
N ASP A 44 26.28 -4.05 6.47
CA ASP A 44 25.61 -3.03 7.28
C ASP A 44 25.53 -1.68 6.55
N LEU A 45 26.62 -1.28 5.89
CA LEU A 45 26.65 -0.07 5.09
C LEU A 45 25.60 -0.11 3.96
N GLY A 46 25.49 -1.22 3.23
CA GLY A 46 24.47 -1.41 2.19
C GLY A 46 23.04 -1.26 2.74
N ARG A 47 22.77 -1.85 3.90
CA ARG A 47 21.47 -1.76 4.58
C ARG A 47 21.13 -0.32 4.97
N LEU A 48 22.09 0.43 5.49
CA LEU A 48 21.89 1.83 5.87
C LEU A 48 21.74 2.75 4.65
N LEU A 49 22.49 2.52 3.58
CA LEU A 49 22.38 3.28 2.32
C LEU A 49 21.01 3.08 1.68
N ARG A 50 20.46 1.86 1.71
CA ARG A 50 19.07 1.61 1.27
C ARG A 50 18.07 2.43 2.08
N ARG A 51 18.21 2.50 3.41
CA ARG A 51 17.34 3.35 4.27
C ARG A 51 17.42 4.83 3.92
N MET A 52 18.57 5.28 3.39
CA MET A 52 18.75 6.64 2.86
C MET A 52 18.29 6.82 1.41
N ARG A 53 17.66 5.81 0.79
CA ARG A 53 17.26 5.78 -0.64
C ARG A 53 18.44 5.93 -1.61
N ARG A 54 19.68 5.68 -1.17
CA ARG A 54 20.89 5.64 -2.02
C ARG A 54 21.08 4.24 -2.60
N LEU A 55 20.18 3.87 -3.52
CA LEU A 55 20.00 2.48 -3.96
C LEU A 55 21.22 1.92 -4.70
N ASP A 56 21.84 2.70 -5.59
CA ASP A 56 23.04 2.27 -6.32
C ASP A 56 24.23 2.07 -5.38
N ASP A 57 24.43 2.99 -4.43
CA ASP A 57 25.48 2.87 -3.41
C ASP A 57 25.23 1.64 -2.51
N ALA A 58 23.96 1.36 -2.18
CA ALA A 58 23.58 0.18 -1.39
C ALA A 58 23.92 -1.12 -2.13
N LEU A 59 23.58 -1.23 -3.41
CA LEU A 59 23.94 -2.38 -4.25
C LEU A 59 25.46 -2.54 -4.36
N ALA A 60 26.20 -1.45 -4.57
CA ALA A 60 27.65 -1.48 -4.64
C ALA A 60 28.29 -1.95 -3.31
N ALA A 61 27.76 -1.50 -2.17
CA ALA A 61 28.20 -1.97 -0.85
C ALA A 61 27.90 -3.46 -0.65
N TYR A 62 26.74 -3.96 -1.09
CA TYR A 62 26.46 -5.39 -1.05
C TYR A 62 27.36 -6.21 -1.96
N ASP A 63 27.72 -5.71 -3.15
CA ASP A 63 28.68 -6.37 -4.03
C ASP A 63 30.06 -6.48 -3.35
N GLN A 64 30.48 -5.45 -2.61
CA GLN A 64 31.69 -5.53 -1.77
C GLN A 64 31.54 -6.53 -0.62
N ALA A 65 30.39 -6.57 0.06
CA ALA A 65 30.15 -7.53 1.14
C ALA A 65 30.31 -8.98 0.65
N LEU A 66 29.77 -9.30 -0.53
CA LEU A 66 29.93 -10.60 -1.18
C LEU A 66 31.38 -10.88 -1.58
N ALA A 67 32.07 -9.90 -2.20
CA ALA A 67 33.46 -10.03 -2.61
C ALA A 67 34.40 -10.32 -1.42
N GLN A 68 34.09 -9.75 -0.27
CA GLN A 68 34.86 -9.89 0.98
C GLN A 68 34.36 -11.03 1.87
N ARG A 69 33.46 -11.89 1.35
CA ARG A 69 32.96 -13.09 2.03
C ARG A 69 32.35 -12.80 3.40
N ALA A 70 31.46 -11.82 3.45
CA ALA A 70 30.58 -11.60 4.59
C ALA A 70 29.90 -12.91 5.03
N ARG A 71 29.57 -13.02 6.32
CA ARG A 71 29.19 -14.29 6.95
C ARG A 71 27.95 -14.95 6.33
N ASP A 72 26.96 -14.13 5.98
CA ASP A 72 25.61 -14.58 5.58
C ASP A 72 25.28 -14.09 4.16
N PRO A 73 25.90 -14.66 3.11
CA PRO A 73 25.68 -14.23 1.73
C PRO A 73 24.22 -14.37 1.26
N GLN A 74 23.48 -15.34 1.79
CA GLN A 74 22.05 -15.51 1.52
C GLN A 74 21.22 -14.29 1.98
N GLU A 75 21.60 -13.67 3.10
CA GLU A 75 20.95 -12.45 3.61
C GLU A 75 21.28 -11.26 2.72
N ILE A 76 22.52 -11.18 2.20
CA ILE A 76 22.90 -10.13 1.24
C ILE A 76 22.06 -10.23 -0.04
N HIS A 77 21.94 -11.44 -0.61
CA HIS A 77 21.12 -11.69 -1.79
C HIS A 77 19.65 -11.34 -1.52
N LEU A 78 19.10 -11.73 -0.36
CA LEU A 78 17.75 -11.32 0.03
C LEU A 78 17.60 -9.78 0.04
N ASN A 79 18.51 -9.04 0.67
CA ASN A 79 18.42 -7.59 0.75
C ASN A 79 18.56 -6.92 -0.63
N ARG A 80 19.43 -7.44 -1.52
CA ARG A 80 19.50 -7.00 -2.93
C ARG A 80 18.20 -7.28 -3.67
N ALA A 81 17.58 -8.44 -3.46
CA ALA A 81 16.29 -8.78 -4.04
C ALA A 81 15.19 -7.80 -3.63
N VAL A 82 15.15 -7.40 -2.36
CA VAL A 82 14.19 -6.41 -1.86
C VAL A 82 14.39 -5.06 -2.55
N ILE A 83 15.64 -4.58 -2.73
CA ILE A 83 15.92 -3.36 -3.52
C ILE A 83 15.39 -3.50 -4.96
N PHE A 84 15.69 -4.60 -5.62
CA PHE A 84 15.24 -4.81 -6.99
C PHE A 84 13.72 -4.87 -7.10
N ALA A 85 13.05 -5.58 -6.20
CA ALA A 85 11.60 -5.69 -6.21
C ALA A 85 10.93 -4.36 -5.86
N GLU A 86 11.19 -3.83 -4.66
CA GLU A 86 10.43 -2.74 -4.07
C GLU A 86 10.86 -1.37 -4.59
N ASP A 87 12.17 -1.14 -4.73
CA ASP A 87 12.71 0.20 -4.92
C ASP A 87 13.03 0.52 -6.39
N LEU A 88 13.44 -0.48 -7.17
CA LEU A 88 13.82 -0.33 -8.58
C LEU A 88 12.81 -0.92 -9.58
N ASN A 89 11.77 -1.61 -9.10
CA ASN A 89 10.75 -2.25 -9.92
C ASN A 89 11.33 -3.22 -11.00
N ARG A 90 12.32 -4.01 -10.61
CA ARG A 90 13.01 -5.04 -11.41
C ARG A 90 12.75 -6.45 -10.85
N PRO A 91 11.53 -6.99 -11.01
CA PRO A 91 11.14 -8.26 -10.39
C PRO A 91 11.98 -9.46 -10.86
N ASP A 92 12.45 -9.49 -12.12
CA ASP A 92 13.26 -10.61 -12.62
C ASP A 92 14.65 -10.66 -11.97
N ALA A 93 15.23 -9.49 -11.70
CA ALA A 93 16.48 -9.39 -10.95
C ALA A 93 16.26 -9.83 -9.49
N ALA A 94 15.16 -9.41 -8.87
CA ALA A 94 14.80 -9.85 -7.52
C ALA A 94 14.62 -11.38 -7.44
N GLU A 95 13.93 -11.99 -8.41
CA GLU A 95 13.74 -13.44 -8.46
C GLU A 95 15.09 -14.18 -8.58
N THR A 96 16.01 -13.65 -9.39
CA THR A 96 17.37 -14.20 -9.53
C THR A 96 18.12 -14.18 -8.21
N GLU A 97 18.12 -13.03 -7.52
CA GLU A 97 18.76 -12.89 -6.20
C GLU A 97 18.17 -13.86 -5.15
N LEU A 98 16.83 -13.99 -5.09
CA LEU A 98 16.18 -14.92 -4.17
C LEU A 98 16.53 -16.38 -4.47
N LYS A 99 16.59 -16.77 -5.75
CA LYS A 99 17.03 -18.11 -6.16
C LYS A 99 18.49 -18.35 -5.79
N THR A 100 19.36 -17.34 -5.91
CA THR A 100 20.75 -17.45 -5.44
C THR A 100 20.82 -17.61 -3.92
N ALA A 101 20.04 -16.85 -3.14
CA ALA A 101 19.96 -17.02 -1.69
C ALA A 101 19.54 -18.46 -1.31
N LEU A 102 18.54 -19.01 -2.01
CA LEU A 102 18.04 -20.37 -1.78
C LEU A 102 19.01 -21.46 -2.25
N ALA A 103 19.82 -21.21 -3.29
CA ALA A 103 20.89 -22.12 -3.68
C ALA A 103 22.01 -22.20 -2.62
N LEU A 104 22.30 -21.09 -1.94
CA LEU A 104 23.26 -21.03 -0.84
C LEU A 104 22.69 -21.65 0.45
N ALA A 105 21.42 -21.40 0.74
CA ALA A 105 20.74 -21.86 1.94
C ALA A 105 19.30 -22.32 1.61
N PRO A 106 19.09 -23.61 1.24
CA PRO A 106 17.78 -24.12 0.81
C PRO A 106 16.67 -24.03 1.86
N ALA A 107 17.02 -24.02 3.15
CA ALA A 107 16.08 -23.90 4.26
C ALA A 107 15.94 -22.45 4.79
N TYR A 108 16.35 -21.45 4.01
CA TYR A 108 16.28 -20.05 4.43
C TYR A 108 14.88 -19.46 4.16
N ALA A 109 14.00 -19.63 5.15
CA ALA A 109 12.59 -19.21 5.11
C ALA A 109 12.37 -17.75 4.65
N PRO A 110 13.17 -16.74 5.04
CA PRO A 110 12.99 -15.37 4.56
C PRO A 110 13.06 -15.23 3.03
N ALA A 111 13.95 -15.97 2.36
CA ALA A 111 14.03 -15.95 0.90
C ALA A 111 12.84 -16.65 0.23
N TRP A 112 12.38 -17.79 0.77
CA TRP A 112 11.15 -18.44 0.30
C TRP A 112 9.94 -17.53 0.46
N LEU A 113 9.80 -16.85 1.60
CA LEU A 113 8.69 -15.94 1.85
C LEU A 113 8.68 -14.77 0.85
N ASN A 114 9.85 -14.16 0.60
CA ASN A 114 9.98 -13.07 -0.37
C ASN A 114 9.75 -13.54 -1.81
N LEU A 115 10.14 -14.78 -2.15
CA LEU A 115 9.85 -15.37 -3.45
C LEU A 115 8.34 -15.61 -3.64
N GLY A 116 7.66 -16.07 -2.59
CA GLY A 116 6.20 -16.20 -2.58
C GLY A 116 5.51 -14.86 -2.81
N ASN A 117 5.93 -13.81 -2.10
CA ASN A 117 5.40 -12.45 -2.26
C ASN A 117 5.65 -11.91 -3.68
N LEU A 118 6.84 -12.13 -4.23
CA LEU A 118 7.18 -11.72 -5.59
C LEU A 118 6.31 -12.43 -6.65
N HIS A 119 6.03 -13.72 -6.44
CA HIS A 119 5.13 -14.49 -7.29
C HIS A 119 3.67 -14.05 -7.14
N GLU A 120 3.21 -13.75 -5.91
CA GLU A 120 1.89 -13.16 -5.65
C GLU A 120 1.72 -11.83 -6.39
N ASP A 121 2.67 -10.90 -6.22
CA ASP A 121 2.70 -9.62 -6.93
C ASP A 121 2.61 -9.81 -8.45
N ALA A 122 3.32 -10.80 -8.99
CA ALA A 122 3.32 -11.13 -10.42
C ALA A 122 2.07 -11.89 -10.90
N GLY A 123 1.16 -12.29 -10.01
CA GLY A 123 -0.02 -13.10 -10.35
C GLY A 123 0.27 -14.58 -10.59
N ARG A 124 1.45 -15.07 -10.19
CA ARG A 124 1.89 -16.47 -10.36
C ARG A 124 1.48 -17.32 -9.16
N ARG A 125 0.17 -17.56 -9.05
CA ARG A 125 -0.48 -18.16 -7.86
C ARG A 125 0.13 -19.50 -7.42
N ASP A 126 0.38 -20.41 -8.35
CA ASP A 126 0.89 -21.75 -8.01
C ASP A 126 2.33 -21.70 -7.49
N GLN A 127 3.17 -20.84 -8.06
CA GLN A 127 4.55 -20.64 -7.59
C GLN A 127 4.57 -19.91 -6.24
N ALA A 128 3.64 -18.97 -6.00
CA ALA A 128 3.48 -18.35 -4.68
C ALA A 128 3.11 -19.40 -3.62
N ARG A 129 2.16 -20.29 -3.94
CA ARG A 129 1.75 -21.41 -3.07
C ARG A 129 2.93 -22.33 -2.75
N GLU A 130 3.69 -22.75 -3.76
CA GLU A 130 4.87 -23.59 -3.58
C GLU A 130 5.88 -22.95 -2.61
N ALA A 131 6.18 -21.66 -2.81
CA ALA A 131 7.12 -20.93 -1.97
C ALA A 131 6.61 -20.79 -0.52
N TYR A 132 5.32 -20.50 -0.30
CA TYR A 132 4.77 -20.44 1.06
C TYR A 132 4.71 -21.81 1.74
N GLU A 133 4.40 -22.89 1.02
CA GLU A 133 4.47 -24.24 1.59
C GLU A 133 5.93 -24.66 1.89
N ALA A 134 6.91 -24.18 1.12
CA ALA A 134 8.33 -24.36 1.45
C ALA A 134 8.72 -23.67 2.77
N VAL A 135 8.18 -22.48 3.05
CA VAL A 135 8.33 -21.84 4.38
C VAL A 135 7.70 -22.72 5.46
N LEU A 136 6.51 -23.23 5.22
CA LEU A 136 5.75 -24.01 6.21
C LEU A 136 6.32 -25.43 6.43
N ALA A 137 7.13 -25.93 5.50
CA ALA A 137 7.92 -27.15 5.71
C ALA A 137 9.09 -26.92 6.67
N ILE A 138 9.59 -25.68 6.79
CA ILE A 138 10.66 -25.28 7.72
C ILE A 138 10.07 -24.92 9.08
N ASP A 139 9.02 -24.11 9.09
CA ASP A 139 8.28 -23.69 10.28
C ASP A 139 6.76 -23.82 10.04
N PRO A 140 6.13 -24.91 10.51
CA PRO A 140 4.70 -25.17 10.31
C PRO A 140 3.76 -24.12 10.88
N CYS A 141 4.21 -23.32 11.84
CA CYS A 141 3.43 -22.26 12.48
C CYS A 141 3.81 -20.86 11.97
N HIS A 142 4.59 -20.76 10.89
CA HIS A 142 5.04 -19.48 10.35
C HIS A 142 3.85 -18.60 9.93
N VAL A 143 3.57 -17.59 10.77
CA VAL A 143 2.35 -16.77 10.71
C VAL A 143 2.12 -16.14 9.34
N MET A 144 3.14 -15.46 8.82
CA MET A 144 3.01 -14.76 7.53
C MET A 144 2.74 -15.74 6.37
N ALA A 145 3.36 -16.92 6.36
CA ALA A 145 3.19 -17.89 5.28
C ALA A 145 1.79 -18.52 5.33
N LEU A 146 1.28 -18.86 6.52
CA LEU A 146 -0.12 -19.29 6.70
C LEU A 146 -1.11 -18.21 6.23
N ALA A 147 -0.88 -16.95 6.63
CA ALA A 147 -1.74 -15.84 6.28
C ALA A 147 -1.77 -15.56 4.76
N ARG A 148 -0.61 -15.65 4.11
CA ARG A 148 -0.46 -15.51 2.66
C ARG A 148 -1.09 -16.66 1.91
N LEU A 149 -0.89 -17.90 2.36
CA LEU A 149 -1.50 -19.09 1.75
C LEU A 149 -3.04 -19.04 1.79
N ALA A 150 -3.62 -18.58 2.91
CA ALA A 150 -5.06 -18.32 3.02
C ALA A 150 -5.52 -17.23 2.03
N GLY A 151 -4.68 -16.22 1.77
CA GLY A 151 -4.90 -15.17 0.78
C GLY A 151 -4.96 -15.64 -0.68
N LEU A 152 -4.35 -16.79 -0.99
CA LEU A 152 -4.34 -17.35 -2.35
C LEU A 152 -5.62 -18.10 -2.73
N GLN A 153 -6.41 -18.53 -1.75
CA GLN A 153 -7.60 -19.35 -1.99
C GLN A 153 -8.78 -18.48 -2.43
N THR A 154 -9.51 -18.92 -3.47
CA THR A 154 -10.69 -18.22 -4.01
C THR A 154 -11.99 -18.96 -3.72
N ALA A 155 -11.89 -20.26 -3.47
CA ALA A 155 -12.94 -21.13 -2.97
C ALA A 155 -12.26 -22.30 -2.25
N THR A 156 -12.87 -22.75 -1.17
CA THR A 156 -12.27 -23.70 -0.24
C THR A 156 -13.35 -24.65 0.27
N PRO A 157 -13.11 -25.96 0.38
CA PRO A 157 -14.07 -26.83 1.05
C PRO A 157 -14.01 -26.62 2.58
N PRO A 158 -15.11 -26.78 3.33
CA PRO A 158 -15.13 -26.58 4.79
C PRO A 158 -14.14 -27.44 5.59
N ASP A 159 -13.63 -28.53 4.99
CA ASP A 159 -12.67 -29.45 5.59
C ASP A 159 -11.21 -29.23 5.11
N ASP A 160 -10.91 -28.10 4.47
CA ASP A 160 -9.54 -27.78 4.04
C ASP A 160 -8.55 -27.85 5.22
N PRO A 161 -7.45 -28.63 5.12
CA PRO A 161 -6.47 -28.79 6.20
C PRO A 161 -5.85 -27.48 6.70
N LEU A 162 -5.80 -26.43 5.86
CA LEU A 162 -5.28 -25.12 6.23
C LEU A 162 -6.12 -24.44 7.31
N ILE A 163 -7.43 -24.70 7.39
CA ILE A 163 -8.28 -24.23 8.48
C ILE A 163 -7.77 -24.79 9.82
N GLY A 164 -7.45 -26.09 9.86
CA GLY A 164 -6.91 -26.75 11.04
C GLY A 164 -5.51 -26.25 11.43
N ARG A 165 -4.64 -25.99 10.44
CA ARG A 165 -3.31 -25.40 10.63
C ARG A 165 -3.42 -23.99 11.24
N LEU A 166 -4.29 -23.15 10.69
CA LEU A 166 -4.54 -21.78 11.19
C LEU A 166 -5.10 -21.78 12.61
N ARG A 167 -6.07 -22.66 12.92
CA ARG A 167 -6.60 -22.79 14.29
C ARG A 167 -5.53 -23.22 15.29
N SER A 168 -4.70 -24.19 14.91
CA SER A 168 -3.59 -24.67 15.76
C SER A 168 -2.55 -23.58 16.00
N ALA A 169 -2.13 -22.88 14.95
CA ALA A 169 -1.20 -21.76 15.06
C ALA A 169 -1.78 -20.65 15.94
N LEU A 170 -3.04 -20.26 15.72
CA LEU A 170 -3.72 -19.21 16.48
C LEU A 170 -3.79 -19.53 17.97
N ALA A 171 -4.05 -20.79 18.32
CA ALA A 171 -4.08 -21.24 19.72
C ALA A 171 -2.70 -21.26 20.39
N ALA A 172 -1.62 -21.43 19.62
CA ALA A 172 -0.26 -21.45 20.13
C ALA A 172 0.40 -20.05 20.19
N THR A 173 -0.09 -19.09 19.40
CA THR A 173 0.46 -17.74 19.33
C THR A 173 -0.06 -16.86 20.48
N PRO A 174 0.83 -16.24 21.28
CA PRO A 174 0.45 -15.29 22.33
C PRO A 174 -0.34 -14.10 21.77
N GLU A 175 -1.15 -13.46 22.61
CA GLU A 175 -1.87 -12.25 22.24
C GLU A 175 -0.90 -11.17 21.74
N GLY A 176 -1.16 -10.66 20.54
CA GLY A 176 -0.22 -9.80 19.84
C GLY A 176 -0.55 -9.65 18.35
N LEU A 177 0.33 -8.97 17.63
CA LEU A 177 0.15 -8.68 16.20
C LEU A 177 0.03 -9.97 15.37
N GLU A 178 0.90 -10.94 15.66
CA GLU A 178 0.90 -12.24 14.98
C GLU A 178 -0.39 -13.04 15.21
N GLN A 179 -0.97 -12.96 16.41
CA GLN A 179 -2.26 -13.59 16.69
C GLN A 179 -3.39 -12.92 15.89
N ALA A 180 -3.40 -11.58 15.80
CA ALA A 180 -4.35 -10.87 14.98
C ALA A 180 -4.21 -11.25 13.49
N ASP A 181 -2.98 -11.31 12.96
CA ASP A 181 -2.70 -11.76 11.58
C ASP A 181 -3.29 -13.14 11.28
N LEU A 182 -3.10 -14.10 12.20
CA LEU A 182 -3.70 -15.43 12.10
C LEU A 182 -5.22 -15.40 12.17
N GLY A 183 -5.81 -14.54 13.00
CA GLY A 183 -7.25 -14.36 13.10
C GLY A 183 -7.87 -13.84 11.79
N PHE A 184 -7.26 -12.82 11.18
CA PHE A 184 -7.67 -12.33 9.85
C PHE A 184 -7.53 -13.40 8.77
N ALA A 185 -6.45 -14.19 8.80
CA ALA A 185 -6.24 -15.29 7.88
C ALA A 185 -7.29 -16.40 8.05
N LEU A 186 -7.63 -16.74 9.30
CA LEU A 186 -8.68 -17.70 9.62
C LEU A 186 -10.06 -17.21 9.13
N GLY A 187 -10.39 -15.94 9.38
CA GLY A 187 -11.62 -15.34 8.86
C GLY A 187 -11.70 -15.43 7.33
N ARG A 188 -10.58 -15.17 6.63
CA ARG A 188 -10.51 -15.23 5.17
C ARG A 188 -10.77 -16.63 4.62
N ILE A 189 -10.14 -17.66 5.18
CA ILE A 189 -10.33 -19.03 4.68
C ILE A 189 -11.72 -19.57 5.01
N LEU A 190 -12.30 -19.18 6.15
CA LEU A 190 -13.67 -19.55 6.52
C LEU A 190 -14.70 -18.87 5.60
N ASP A 191 -14.49 -17.61 5.22
CA ASP A 191 -15.29 -16.92 4.20
C ASP A 191 -15.23 -17.63 2.85
N ALA A 192 -14.02 -18.03 2.42
CA ALA A 192 -13.82 -18.80 1.19
C ALA A 192 -14.48 -20.20 1.24
N ALA A 193 -14.71 -20.73 2.45
CA ALA A 193 -15.43 -21.96 2.71
C ALA A 193 -16.96 -21.80 2.86
N GLY A 194 -17.47 -20.56 2.84
CA GLY A 194 -18.89 -20.27 3.05
C GLY A 194 -19.34 -20.31 4.53
N GLU A 195 -18.41 -20.44 5.47
CA GLU A 195 -18.65 -20.50 6.91
C GLU A 195 -18.75 -19.08 7.50
N TYR A 196 -19.74 -18.31 7.04
CA TYR A 196 -19.81 -16.85 7.26
C TYR A 196 -19.91 -16.43 8.72
N ASP A 197 -20.66 -17.16 9.55
CA ASP A 197 -20.76 -16.87 10.98
C ASP A 197 -19.41 -17.05 11.69
N ALA A 198 -18.73 -18.17 11.42
CA ALA A 198 -17.42 -18.45 11.98
C ALA A 198 -16.35 -17.47 11.46
N ALA A 199 -16.43 -17.11 10.17
CA ALA A 199 -15.57 -16.11 9.56
C ALA A 199 -15.72 -14.75 10.24
N PHE A 200 -16.97 -14.29 10.45
CA PHE A 200 -17.24 -13.02 11.11
C PHE A 200 -16.69 -12.99 12.54
N GLN A 201 -16.88 -14.05 13.31
CA GLN A 201 -16.33 -14.16 14.67
C GLN A 201 -14.80 -14.10 14.68
N ALA A 202 -14.14 -14.76 13.73
CA ALA A 202 -12.68 -14.67 13.59
C ALA A 202 -12.21 -13.24 13.27
N TYR A 203 -12.92 -12.52 12.39
CA TYR A 203 -12.62 -11.12 12.09
C TYR A 203 -12.86 -10.19 13.28
N VAL A 204 -13.93 -10.39 14.05
CA VAL A 204 -14.21 -9.61 15.26
C VAL A 204 -13.10 -9.81 16.28
N ALA A 205 -12.71 -11.05 16.57
CA ALA A 205 -11.63 -11.35 17.52
C ALA A 205 -10.30 -10.72 17.07
N ALA A 206 -9.95 -10.85 15.78
CA ALA A 206 -8.73 -10.27 15.23
C ALA A 206 -8.71 -8.73 15.36
N ASN A 207 -9.81 -8.06 15.02
CA ASN A 207 -9.94 -6.62 15.16
C ASN A 207 -9.89 -6.15 16.62
N GLN A 208 -10.45 -6.92 17.56
CA GLN A 208 -10.35 -6.61 18.99
C GLN A 208 -8.90 -6.66 19.49
N THR A 209 -8.13 -7.68 19.11
CA THR A 209 -6.69 -7.76 19.40
C THR A 209 -5.95 -6.58 18.78
N SER A 210 -6.17 -6.27 17.49
CA SER A 210 -5.54 -5.12 16.82
C SER A 210 -5.91 -3.79 17.47
N ALA A 211 -7.16 -3.61 17.92
CA ALA A 211 -7.61 -2.41 18.61
C ALA A 211 -6.96 -2.27 20.00
N ALA A 212 -6.78 -3.37 20.74
CA ALA A 212 -6.05 -3.35 22.00
C ALA A 212 -4.58 -2.94 21.81
N LEU A 213 -3.92 -3.45 20.77
CA LEU A 213 -2.55 -3.07 20.40
C LEU A 213 -2.43 -1.61 19.99
N ALA A 214 -3.38 -1.10 19.18
CA ALA A 214 -3.43 0.30 18.79
C ALA A 214 -3.56 1.22 20.02
N ARG A 215 -4.49 0.91 20.93
CA ARG A 215 -4.68 1.64 22.20
C ARG A 215 -3.43 1.63 23.07
N ALA A 216 -2.75 0.49 23.17
CA ALA A 216 -1.50 0.39 23.93
C ALA A 216 -0.38 1.29 23.37
N LYS A 217 -0.44 1.64 22.07
CA LYS A 217 0.46 2.59 21.40
C LYS A 217 -0.07 4.03 21.40
N GLY A 218 -1.18 4.31 22.07
CA GLY A 218 -1.81 5.63 22.09
C GLY A 218 -2.58 5.99 20.82
N VAL A 219 -2.86 5.02 19.94
CA VAL A 219 -3.61 5.23 18.71
C VAL A 219 -5.07 4.84 18.95
N VAL A 220 -5.95 5.84 18.97
CA VAL A 220 -7.40 5.67 19.18
C VAL A 220 -8.13 6.50 18.13
N TYR A 221 -9.10 5.88 17.45
CA TYR A 221 -9.98 6.62 16.56
C TYR A 221 -10.92 7.50 17.39
N ASP A 222 -10.93 8.80 17.10
CA ASP A 222 -11.82 9.78 17.70
C ASP A 222 -12.66 10.44 16.59
N PRO A 223 -13.98 10.17 16.54
CA PRO A 223 -14.88 10.79 15.57
C PRO A 223 -14.80 12.32 15.53
N ALA A 224 -14.68 12.98 16.69
CA ALA A 224 -14.64 14.44 16.77
C ALA A 224 -13.32 15.00 16.21
N LEU A 225 -12.19 14.32 16.43
CA LEU A 225 -10.92 14.70 15.80
C LEU A 225 -10.95 14.49 14.29
N ALA A 226 -11.57 13.41 13.81
CA ALA A 226 -11.74 13.17 12.38
C ALA A 226 -12.62 14.23 11.73
N GLU A 227 -13.76 14.59 12.34
CA GLU A 227 -14.63 15.68 11.91
C GLU A 227 -13.90 17.02 11.86
N ALA A 228 -13.21 17.38 12.95
CA ALA A 228 -12.45 18.62 13.02
C ALA A 228 -11.33 18.67 11.96
N TYR A 229 -10.69 17.53 11.66
CA TYR A 229 -9.68 17.48 10.60
C TYR A 229 -10.29 17.69 9.22
N VAL A 230 -11.43 17.07 8.93
CA VAL A 230 -12.18 17.30 7.68
C VAL A 230 -12.64 18.76 7.57
N ASP A 231 -13.11 19.37 8.65
CA ASP A 231 -13.46 20.80 8.66
C ASP A 231 -12.26 21.68 8.34
N ARG A 232 -11.08 21.39 8.90
CA ARG A 232 -9.85 22.13 8.58
C ARG A 232 -9.46 21.98 7.11
N LEU A 233 -9.58 20.79 6.53
CA LEU A 233 -9.31 20.56 5.10
C LEU A 233 -10.24 21.37 4.19
N ILE A 234 -11.54 21.36 4.50
CA ILE A 234 -12.58 22.12 3.78
C ILE A 234 -12.31 23.63 3.92
N ALA A 235 -12.00 24.12 5.12
CA ALA A 235 -11.81 25.54 5.37
C ALA A 235 -10.52 26.11 4.79
N ALA A 236 -9.43 25.34 4.80
CA ALA A 236 -8.11 25.81 4.34
C ALA A 236 -7.95 25.82 2.82
N THR A 237 -8.83 25.15 2.08
CA THR A 237 -8.69 25.00 0.64
C THR A 237 -9.33 26.18 -0.10
N PRO A 238 -8.57 26.99 -0.85
CA PRO A 238 -9.11 28.17 -1.51
C PRO A 238 -10.06 27.77 -2.65
N ALA A 239 -11.21 28.45 -2.75
CA ALA A 239 -12.25 28.19 -3.75
C ALA A 239 -11.77 28.37 -5.20
N ALA A 240 -10.68 29.10 -5.43
CA ALA A 240 -9.99 29.19 -6.71
C ALA A 240 -8.48 29.15 -6.48
N VAL A 241 -7.81 28.13 -7.00
CA VAL A 241 -6.35 28.11 -7.08
C VAL A 241 -5.96 28.88 -8.34
N ALA A 242 -5.18 29.95 -8.19
CA ALA A 242 -4.64 30.68 -9.33
C ALA A 242 -3.88 29.72 -10.25
N ALA A 243 -4.20 29.80 -11.55
CA ALA A 243 -3.52 29.02 -12.57
C ALA A 243 -2.01 29.24 -12.45
N LEU A 244 -1.26 28.14 -12.47
CA LEU A 244 0.17 28.22 -12.74
C LEU A 244 0.27 28.28 -14.26
N ASP A 245 0.68 29.42 -14.80
CA ASP A 245 0.97 29.59 -16.23
C ASP A 245 2.07 28.60 -16.62
N ASP A 246 1.67 27.46 -17.17
CA ASP A 246 2.58 26.49 -17.74
C ASP A 246 1.96 25.90 -19.02
N ASP A 247 2.73 26.05 -20.09
CA ASP A 247 2.48 25.56 -21.45
C ASP A 247 2.70 24.04 -21.60
N ASP A 248 2.90 23.30 -20.50
CA ASP A 248 3.07 21.84 -20.52
C ASP A 248 1.76 21.12 -20.10
N PRO A 249 0.88 20.77 -21.06
CA PRO A 249 -0.32 20.00 -20.81
C PRO A 249 -0.04 18.53 -20.40
N GLU A 250 1.20 18.03 -20.53
CA GLU A 250 1.58 16.66 -20.14
C GLU A 250 2.03 16.57 -18.65
N ALA A 251 2.10 17.69 -17.93
CA ALA A 251 2.68 17.77 -16.59
C ALA A 251 1.71 17.53 -15.41
N ALA A 252 0.45 17.14 -15.65
CA ALA A 252 -0.55 16.97 -14.59
C ALA A 252 -0.86 15.49 -14.31
N PRO A 253 -0.55 14.97 -13.10
CA PRO A 253 -0.95 13.62 -12.71
C PRO A 253 -2.47 13.45 -12.64
N ILE A 254 -2.94 12.22 -12.82
CA ILE A 254 -4.30 11.81 -12.47
C ILE A 254 -4.25 11.26 -11.04
N PHE A 255 -4.92 11.92 -10.10
CA PHE A 255 -5.01 11.44 -8.73
C PHE A 255 -6.21 10.51 -8.58
N ILE A 256 -6.01 9.32 -8.02
CA ILE A 256 -7.07 8.35 -7.78
C ILE A 256 -7.18 8.12 -6.28
N CYS A 257 -8.37 8.32 -5.72
CA CYS A 257 -8.62 8.31 -4.27
C CYS A 257 -9.98 7.72 -3.92
N GLY A 258 -10.23 7.54 -2.63
CA GLY A 258 -11.50 7.05 -2.08
C GLY A 258 -11.25 6.17 -0.86
N MET A 259 -12.29 5.64 -0.24
CA MET A 259 -12.12 4.68 0.86
C MET A 259 -11.30 3.45 0.44
N PHE A 260 -10.50 2.86 1.32
CA PHE A 260 -9.86 1.56 1.05
C PHE A 260 -10.93 0.55 0.60
N ARG A 261 -10.64 -0.28 -0.41
CA ARG A 261 -11.60 -1.28 -0.96
C ARG A 261 -12.82 -0.74 -1.72
N SER A 262 -12.77 0.52 -2.13
CA SER A 262 -13.76 1.16 -3.02
C SER A 262 -13.52 0.92 -4.52
N GLY A 263 -12.37 0.36 -4.93
CA GLY A 263 -12.10 0.04 -6.34
C GLY A 263 -10.99 0.85 -7.02
N SER A 264 -10.28 1.72 -6.29
CA SER A 264 -9.18 2.55 -6.81
C SER A 264 -8.10 1.79 -7.60
N THR A 265 -7.67 0.61 -7.16
CA THR A 265 -6.70 -0.22 -7.92
C THR A 265 -7.27 -0.73 -9.25
N LEU A 266 -8.56 -1.06 -9.30
CA LEU A 266 -9.20 -1.48 -10.55
C LEU A 266 -9.22 -0.31 -11.55
N VAL A 267 -9.64 0.87 -11.08
CA VAL A 267 -9.65 2.10 -11.87
C VAL A 267 -8.26 2.45 -12.39
N GLU A 268 -7.23 2.39 -11.55
CA GLU A 268 -5.85 2.62 -11.99
C GLU A 268 -5.41 1.63 -13.08
N ARG A 269 -5.82 0.36 -12.98
CA ARG A 269 -5.46 -0.64 -14.00
C ARG A 269 -6.20 -0.45 -15.32
N ILE A 270 -7.46 -0.01 -15.26
CA ILE A 270 -8.23 0.40 -16.44
C ILE A 270 -7.52 1.56 -17.14
N LEU A 271 -7.22 2.64 -16.40
CA LEU A 271 -6.52 3.80 -16.94
C LEU A 271 -5.12 3.46 -17.44
N GLY A 272 -4.38 2.63 -16.71
CA GLY A 272 -3.08 2.13 -17.15
C GLY A 272 -3.14 1.33 -18.45
N GLY A 273 -4.31 0.81 -18.83
CA GLY A 273 -4.58 0.20 -20.13
C GLY A 273 -4.37 1.13 -21.33
N HIS A 274 -4.46 2.45 -21.11
CA HIS A 274 -4.27 3.47 -22.13
C HIS A 274 -2.77 3.71 -22.39
N SER A 275 -2.37 3.81 -23.65
CA SER A 275 -0.98 3.95 -24.08
C SER A 275 -0.28 5.21 -23.55
N GLY A 276 -1.04 6.30 -23.42
CA GLY A 276 -0.59 7.57 -22.84
C GLY A 276 -0.56 7.64 -21.31
N VAL A 277 -0.95 6.58 -20.59
CA VAL A 277 -1.04 6.56 -19.12
C VAL A 277 -0.09 5.54 -18.53
N ARG A 278 0.69 5.98 -17.53
CA ARG A 278 1.55 5.11 -16.74
C ARG A 278 1.06 5.03 -15.30
N ALA A 279 0.80 3.82 -14.84
CA ALA A 279 0.41 3.59 -13.45
C ALA A 279 1.58 3.90 -12.50
N GLY A 280 1.42 4.89 -11.61
CA GLY A 280 2.41 5.23 -10.60
C GLY A 280 2.23 4.48 -9.28
N GLY A 281 1.05 3.92 -9.02
CA GLY A 281 0.73 3.24 -7.77
C GLY A 281 0.58 4.22 -6.60
N GLU A 282 0.87 3.73 -5.40
CA GLU A 282 0.72 4.48 -4.15
C GLU A 282 1.98 5.33 -3.87
N LEU A 283 1.99 6.59 -4.33
CA LEU A 283 3.12 7.49 -4.16
C LEU A 283 3.07 8.25 -2.83
N ASP A 284 4.12 8.18 -2.03
CA ASP A 284 4.24 8.87 -0.73
C ASP A 284 4.49 10.38 -0.83
N LEU A 285 4.43 10.94 -2.04
CA LEU A 285 4.87 12.30 -2.34
C LEU A 285 3.94 13.38 -1.75
N LEU A 286 2.63 13.29 -1.97
CA LEU A 286 1.68 14.26 -1.38
C LEU A 286 1.69 14.24 0.16
N PRO A 287 1.61 13.08 0.84
CA PRO A 287 1.76 13.02 2.29
C PRO A 287 3.09 13.62 2.78
N THR A 288 4.19 13.33 2.09
CA THR A 288 5.52 13.85 2.44
C THR A 288 5.59 15.38 2.31
N LEU A 289 5.02 15.94 1.25
CA LEU A 289 4.94 17.40 1.07
C LEU A 289 4.04 18.05 2.13
N ALA A 290 2.87 17.45 2.42
CA ALA A 290 1.98 17.92 3.47
C ALA A 290 2.69 17.98 4.83
N ALA A 291 3.40 16.92 5.20
CA ALA A 291 4.07 16.81 6.50
C ALA A 291 5.32 17.69 6.65
N ASN A 292 6.09 17.90 5.57
CA ASN A 292 7.42 18.54 5.67
C ASN A 292 7.48 19.95 5.07
N VAL A 293 6.61 20.28 4.12
CA VAL A 293 6.63 21.57 3.42
C VAL A 293 5.42 22.41 3.80
N PHE A 294 4.23 21.82 3.80
CA PHE A 294 2.98 22.51 4.15
C PHE A 294 2.62 22.32 5.63
N ASN A 295 3.60 22.34 6.53
CA ASN A 295 3.40 22.18 7.96
C ASN A 295 3.25 23.55 8.66
N PRO A 296 2.17 23.82 9.44
CA PRO A 296 1.04 22.95 9.73
C PRO A 296 0.11 22.77 8.52
N PHE A 297 -0.28 21.51 8.28
CA PHE A 297 -1.20 21.13 7.22
C PHE A 297 -2.62 20.98 7.78
N PRO A 298 -3.66 21.53 7.13
CA PRO A 298 -3.66 22.18 5.81
C PRO A 298 -3.48 23.71 5.79
N GLU A 299 -3.29 24.35 6.94
CA GLU A 299 -3.31 25.82 7.07
C GLU A 299 -2.23 26.52 6.24
N ALA A 300 -1.10 25.85 5.96
CA ALA A 300 -0.02 26.40 5.15
C ALA A 300 -0.31 26.40 3.63
N LEU A 301 -1.43 25.85 3.14
CA LEU A 301 -1.74 25.78 1.70
C LEU A 301 -1.77 27.15 1.02
N GLY A 302 -2.29 28.18 1.70
CA GLY A 302 -2.41 29.54 1.17
C GLY A 302 -1.15 30.42 1.32
N VAL A 303 -0.05 29.88 1.85
CA VAL A 303 1.14 30.67 2.21
C VAL A 303 2.11 30.85 1.04
N PHE A 304 2.15 29.90 0.10
CA PHE A 304 3.16 29.85 -0.94
C PHE A 304 2.77 30.66 -2.19
N ASP A 305 3.70 31.51 -2.64
CA ASP A 305 3.59 32.21 -3.92
C ASP A 305 3.79 31.26 -5.12
N ASP A 306 3.48 31.74 -6.31
CA ASP A 306 3.55 30.95 -7.56
C ASP A 306 4.96 30.40 -7.81
N ALA A 307 5.99 31.16 -7.48
CA ALA A 307 7.38 30.75 -7.66
C ALA A 307 7.74 29.58 -6.75
N SER A 308 7.29 29.60 -5.49
CA SER A 308 7.50 28.51 -4.54
C SER A 308 6.66 27.28 -4.90
N ARG A 309 5.40 27.47 -5.31
CA ARG A 309 4.54 26.40 -5.80
C ARG A 309 5.17 25.65 -6.98
N ARG A 310 5.76 26.37 -7.94
CA ARG A 310 6.50 25.76 -9.07
C ARG A 310 7.69 24.90 -8.61
N LYS A 311 8.51 25.40 -7.68
CA LYS A 311 9.65 24.62 -7.14
C LYS A 311 9.20 23.34 -6.43
N ILE A 312 8.14 23.43 -5.62
CA ILE A 312 7.58 22.27 -4.91
C ILE A 312 7.01 21.25 -5.91
N ARG A 313 6.32 21.75 -6.94
CA ARG A 313 5.83 20.93 -8.05
C ARG A 313 6.96 20.20 -8.76
N ASP A 314 8.08 20.87 -9.04
CA ASP A 314 9.23 20.25 -9.70
C ASP A 314 9.85 19.13 -8.85
N VAL A 315 9.87 19.29 -7.52
CA VAL A 315 10.30 18.22 -6.60
C VAL A 315 9.40 16.99 -6.76
N TYR A 316 8.08 17.18 -6.79
CA TYR A 316 7.14 16.08 -7.02
C TYR A 316 7.39 15.42 -8.39
N LEU A 317 7.44 16.21 -9.47
CA LEU A 317 7.56 15.68 -10.84
C LEU A 317 8.88 14.95 -11.06
N ASN A 318 9.99 15.45 -10.52
CA ASN A 318 11.27 14.76 -10.60
C ASN A 318 11.25 13.42 -9.86
N ALA A 319 10.66 13.40 -8.66
CA ALA A 319 10.51 12.18 -7.88
C ALA A 319 9.58 11.15 -8.54
N VAL A 320 8.59 11.59 -9.34
CA VAL A 320 7.78 10.73 -10.20
C VAL A 320 8.60 10.18 -11.37
N ARG A 321 9.35 11.03 -12.10
CA ARG A 321 10.16 10.62 -13.25
C ARG A 321 11.21 9.57 -12.88
N GLU A 322 11.79 9.66 -11.68
CA GLU A 322 12.74 8.67 -11.16
C GLU A 322 12.08 7.32 -10.89
N ARG A 323 10.86 7.30 -10.32
CA ARG A 323 10.12 6.07 -10.01
C ARG A 323 9.45 5.45 -11.24
N VAL A 324 9.05 6.28 -12.19
CA VAL A 324 8.21 5.92 -13.34
C VAL A 324 8.77 6.58 -14.61
N PRO A 325 9.92 6.10 -15.13
CA PRO A 325 10.59 6.73 -16.26
C PRO A 325 9.77 6.59 -17.57
N GLY A 326 9.85 7.62 -18.42
CA GLY A 326 9.24 7.62 -19.75
C GLY A 326 7.71 7.75 -19.77
N ALA A 327 7.11 8.24 -18.68
CA ALA A 327 5.68 8.45 -18.60
C ALA A 327 5.25 9.76 -19.28
N GLY A 328 4.16 9.69 -20.06
CA GLY A 328 3.36 10.86 -20.43
C GLY A 328 2.52 11.29 -19.22
N VAL A 329 1.28 10.81 -19.14
CA VAL A 329 0.42 11.03 -17.95
C VAL A 329 0.69 9.95 -16.90
N VAL A 330 0.85 10.33 -15.64
CA VAL A 330 1.04 9.39 -14.52
C VAL A 330 -0.19 9.36 -13.62
N THR A 331 -0.61 8.19 -13.15
CA THR A 331 -1.55 8.08 -12.04
C THR A 331 -0.82 8.09 -10.70
N ASP A 332 -1.30 8.90 -9.75
CA ASP A 332 -0.99 8.77 -8.33
C ASP A 332 -2.23 8.24 -7.63
N LYS A 333 -2.25 6.93 -7.37
CA LYS A 333 -3.38 6.25 -6.76
C LYS A 333 -3.07 5.97 -5.31
N ARG A 334 -3.75 6.65 -4.40
CA ARG A 334 -3.82 6.25 -2.99
C ARG A 334 -5.22 6.48 -2.44
N PRO A 335 -5.79 5.54 -1.67
CA PRO A 335 -7.10 5.76 -1.04
C PRO A 335 -7.16 7.09 -0.26
N ASP A 336 -6.13 7.37 0.53
CA ASP A 336 -6.01 8.56 1.36
C ASP A 336 -5.67 9.86 0.59
N ASN A 337 -5.48 9.82 -0.74
CA ASN A 337 -5.32 11.03 -1.55
C ASN A 337 -6.51 11.99 -1.45
N ILE A 338 -7.68 11.50 -1.01
CA ILE A 338 -8.86 12.34 -0.73
C ILE A 338 -8.55 13.45 0.29
N LEU A 339 -7.62 13.22 1.23
CA LEU A 339 -7.18 14.18 2.23
C LEU A 339 -6.23 15.25 1.65
N TYR A 340 -5.66 15.00 0.47
CA TYR A 340 -4.63 15.83 -0.14
C TYR A 340 -5.09 16.50 -1.43
N ILE A 341 -6.38 16.42 -1.81
CA ILE A 341 -6.88 17.03 -3.05
C ILE A 341 -6.67 18.56 -3.07
N GLY A 342 -6.86 19.24 -1.94
CA GLY A 342 -6.54 20.67 -1.81
C GLY A 342 -5.08 20.98 -2.15
N LEU A 343 -4.14 20.15 -1.68
CA LEU A 343 -2.71 20.25 -2.01
C LEU A 343 -2.45 19.91 -3.48
N ALA A 344 -3.02 18.80 -3.98
CA ALA A 344 -2.89 18.36 -5.35
C ALA A 344 -3.33 19.46 -6.33
N LYS A 345 -4.48 20.09 -6.09
CA LYS A 345 -4.99 21.19 -6.92
C LYS A 345 -4.21 22.49 -6.75
N THR A 346 -3.61 22.72 -5.58
CA THR A 346 -2.68 23.84 -5.34
C THR A 346 -1.43 23.76 -6.21
N LEU A 347 -0.88 22.55 -6.38
CA LEU A 347 0.33 22.29 -7.17
C LEU A 347 0.04 22.00 -8.65
N PHE A 348 -1.09 21.36 -8.94
CA PHE A 348 -1.51 20.90 -10.27
C PHE A 348 -2.95 21.35 -10.56
N PRO A 349 -3.17 22.63 -10.92
CA PRO A 349 -4.52 23.14 -11.17
C PRO A 349 -5.26 22.40 -12.29
N LYS A 350 -4.55 21.78 -13.24
CA LYS A 350 -5.13 20.98 -14.34
C LYS A 350 -5.29 19.48 -14.01
N ALA A 351 -4.90 19.04 -12.81
CA ALA A 351 -5.00 17.62 -12.44
C ALA A 351 -6.45 17.15 -12.39
N ARG A 352 -6.67 15.95 -12.91
CA ARG A 352 -7.92 15.20 -12.82
C ARG A 352 -7.93 14.36 -11.56
N ILE A 353 -9.05 14.33 -10.86
CA ILE A 353 -9.25 13.60 -9.61
C ILE A 353 -10.33 12.55 -9.83
N ILE A 354 -9.98 11.29 -9.65
CA ILE A 354 -10.92 10.18 -9.70
C ILE A 354 -11.20 9.72 -8.28
N HIS A 355 -12.45 9.86 -7.86
CA HIS A 355 -12.94 9.43 -6.55
C HIS A 355 -13.70 8.10 -6.72
N THR A 356 -13.16 7.01 -6.20
CA THR A 356 -13.79 5.70 -6.31
C THR A 356 -14.69 5.42 -5.12
N VAL A 357 -15.88 4.92 -5.41
CA VAL A 357 -16.93 4.67 -4.43
C VAL A 357 -17.53 3.30 -4.62
N ARG A 358 -18.17 2.77 -3.58
CA ARG A 358 -18.82 1.47 -3.59
C ARG A 358 -19.99 1.49 -2.60
N ASN A 359 -20.90 0.51 -2.70
CA ASN A 359 -21.90 0.28 -1.66
C ASN A 359 -21.29 0.38 -0.24
N PRO A 360 -21.79 1.27 0.64
CA PRO A 360 -21.16 1.57 1.92
C PRO A 360 -21.05 0.36 2.86
N ILE A 361 -22.04 -0.54 2.85
CA ILE A 361 -22.03 -1.75 3.69
C ILE A 361 -20.92 -2.71 3.21
N ASP A 362 -20.88 -2.99 1.92
CA ASP A 362 -19.82 -3.82 1.32
C ASP A 362 -18.44 -3.22 1.55
N ASN A 363 -18.30 -1.90 1.45
CA ASN A 363 -17.03 -1.22 1.63
C ASN A 363 -16.57 -1.30 3.09
N ALA A 364 -17.42 -0.92 4.06
CA ALA A 364 -17.07 -0.96 5.48
C ALA A 364 -16.70 -2.39 5.92
N LEU A 365 -17.47 -3.39 5.49
CA LEU A 365 -17.16 -4.80 5.76
C LEU A 365 -15.84 -5.24 5.13
N SER A 366 -15.58 -4.82 3.88
CA SER A 366 -14.32 -5.14 3.19
C SER A 366 -13.10 -4.51 3.87
N VAL A 367 -13.25 -3.34 4.49
CA VAL A 367 -12.19 -2.70 5.28
C VAL A 367 -12.01 -3.42 6.61
N PHE A 368 -13.11 -3.76 7.29
CA PHE A 368 -13.08 -4.50 8.56
C PHE A 368 -12.48 -5.90 8.45
N PHE A 369 -12.54 -6.53 7.27
CA PHE A 369 -11.92 -7.84 7.02
C PHE A 369 -10.44 -7.76 6.64
N LEU A 370 -9.85 -6.56 6.57
CA LEU A 370 -8.44 -6.36 6.29
C LEU A 370 -7.68 -5.94 7.53
N HIS A 371 -6.51 -6.54 7.72
CA HIS A 371 -5.55 -6.04 8.69
C HIS A 371 -4.79 -4.84 8.10
N LEU A 372 -5.39 -3.66 8.20
CA LEU A 372 -4.71 -2.39 7.86
C LEU A 372 -3.76 -1.98 9.01
N SER A 373 -2.88 -1.00 8.75
CA SER A 373 -2.01 -0.43 9.81
C SER A 373 -2.87 0.06 10.97
N TYR A 374 -2.33 0.00 12.19
CA TYR A 374 -2.97 0.55 13.39
C TYR A 374 -3.25 2.07 13.26
N ASP A 375 -2.50 2.78 12.40
CA ASP A 375 -2.75 4.19 12.08
C ASP A 375 -4.13 4.42 11.42
N MET A 376 -4.73 3.36 10.85
CA MET A 376 -6.08 3.37 10.29
C MET A 376 -7.10 2.81 11.28
N ALA A 377 -7.08 3.31 12.52
CA ALA A 377 -7.90 2.81 13.62
C ALA A 377 -9.42 2.81 13.34
N TYR A 378 -9.90 3.59 12.36
CA TYR A 378 -11.30 3.54 11.92
C TYR A 378 -11.70 2.18 11.33
N ALA A 379 -10.74 1.41 10.80
CA ALA A 379 -10.99 0.12 10.17
C ALA A 379 -11.23 -1.01 11.17
N LEU A 380 -10.88 -0.80 12.45
CA LEU A 380 -10.91 -1.83 13.49
C LEU A 380 -12.29 -2.01 14.13
N ASP A 381 -13.25 -1.17 13.76
CA ASP A 381 -14.61 -1.16 14.30
C ASP A 381 -15.60 -0.74 13.20
N LEU A 382 -16.74 -1.42 13.11
CA LEU A 382 -17.72 -1.18 12.04
C LEU A 382 -18.44 0.17 12.17
N GLU A 383 -18.68 0.66 13.38
CA GLU A 383 -19.29 1.98 13.60
C GLU A 383 -18.28 3.08 13.27
N HIS A 384 -17.01 2.91 13.63
CA HIS A 384 -15.94 3.83 13.21
C HIS A 384 -15.73 3.82 11.70
N ALA A 385 -15.81 2.65 11.04
CA ALA A 385 -15.72 2.55 9.60
C ALA A 385 -16.87 3.31 8.92
N ALA A 386 -18.11 3.16 9.42
CA ALA A 386 -19.26 3.90 8.95
C ALA A 386 -19.11 5.42 9.13
N HIS A 387 -18.65 5.85 10.31
CA HIS A 387 -18.36 7.26 10.57
C HIS A 387 -17.33 7.81 9.58
N TRP A 388 -16.21 7.09 9.38
CA TRP A 388 -15.19 7.53 8.44
C TRP A 388 -15.69 7.56 6.99
N THR A 389 -16.50 6.60 6.55
CA THR A 389 -17.16 6.67 5.24
C THR A 389 -17.95 7.96 5.08
N ALA A 390 -18.72 8.36 6.10
CA ALA A 390 -19.48 9.62 6.05
C ALA A 390 -18.58 10.86 5.94
N GLN A 391 -17.50 10.91 6.71
CA GLN A 391 -16.53 12.03 6.65
C GLN A 391 -15.81 12.10 5.31
N GLU A 392 -15.43 10.95 4.75
CA GLU A 392 -14.81 10.86 3.42
C GLU A 392 -15.77 11.33 2.31
N ARG A 393 -17.06 10.93 2.37
CA ARG A 393 -18.07 11.42 1.42
C ARG A 393 -18.34 12.92 1.56
N ARG A 394 -18.34 13.44 2.78
CA ARG A 394 -18.46 14.90 3.01
C ARG A 394 -17.31 15.65 2.33
N LEU A 395 -16.09 15.13 2.48
CA LEU A 395 -14.90 15.72 1.88
C LEU A 395 -14.92 15.61 0.35
N ALA A 396 -15.30 14.46 -0.21
CA ALA A 396 -15.45 14.27 -1.65
C ALA A 396 -16.52 15.18 -2.26
N ALA A 397 -17.67 15.33 -1.59
CA ALA A 397 -18.73 16.25 -2.01
C ALA A 397 -18.23 17.71 -2.03
N HIS A 398 -17.45 18.10 -1.02
CA HIS A 398 -16.81 19.42 -1.02
C HIS A 398 -15.87 19.59 -2.22
N TRP A 399 -14.96 18.65 -2.48
CA TRP A 399 -14.06 18.73 -3.64
C TRP A 399 -14.81 18.79 -4.97
N LYS A 400 -15.86 18.01 -5.14
CA LYS A 400 -16.73 18.06 -6.32
C LYS A 400 -17.42 19.42 -6.46
N SER A 401 -17.78 20.08 -5.36
CA SER A 401 -18.39 21.41 -5.38
C SER A 401 -17.39 22.51 -5.79
N VAL A 402 -16.13 22.38 -5.40
CA VAL A 402 -15.07 23.35 -5.74
C VAL A 402 -14.55 23.13 -7.16
N TRP A 403 -14.39 21.88 -7.59
CA TRP A 403 -13.88 21.52 -8.92
C TRP A 403 -14.81 20.53 -9.64
N PRO A 404 -16.00 20.98 -10.07
CA PRO A 404 -17.00 20.12 -10.69
C PRO A 404 -16.51 19.44 -11.97
N ASP A 405 -15.61 20.08 -12.73
CA ASP A 405 -15.11 19.56 -14.00
C ASP A 405 -13.89 18.63 -13.85
N ASP A 406 -13.21 18.66 -12.70
CA ASP A 406 -11.97 17.89 -12.48
C ASP A 406 -12.15 16.69 -11.56
N VAL A 407 -13.15 16.71 -10.68
CA VAL A 407 -13.44 15.61 -9.75
C VAL A 407 -14.52 14.73 -10.37
N HIS A 408 -14.19 13.48 -10.69
CA HIS A 408 -15.11 12.50 -11.24
C HIS A 408 -15.30 11.34 -10.26
N GLU A 409 -16.54 11.05 -9.92
CA GLU A 409 -16.88 9.90 -9.07
C GLU A 409 -17.08 8.65 -9.94
N VAL A 410 -16.47 7.54 -9.51
CA VAL A 410 -16.60 6.23 -10.15
C VAL A 410 -17.18 5.26 -9.14
N ASP A 411 -18.44 4.90 -9.34
CA ASP A 411 -19.10 3.86 -8.56
C ASP A 411 -18.69 2.47 -9.07
N TYR A 412 -18.12 1.65 -8.18
CA TYR A 412 -17.67 0.30 -8.48
C TYR A 412 -18.82 -0.61 -8.95
N ASP A 413 -19.98 -0.52 -8.30
CA ASP A 413 -21.13 -1.35 -8.61
C ASP A 413 -21.72 -0.96 -9.97
N ASP A 414 -21.76 0.35 -10.29
CA ASP A 414 -22.10 0.85 -11.63
C ASP A 414 -21.08 0.44 -12.70
N LEU A 415 -19.77 0.54 -12.39
CA LEU A 415 -18.69 0.13 -13.28
C LEU A 415 -18.82 -1.34 -13.68
N VAL A 416 -19.14 -2.20 -12.72
CA VAL A 416 -19.36 -3.64 -12.97
C VAL A 416 -20.66 -3.88 -13.74
N ALA A 417 -21.74 -3.17 -13.40
CA ALA A 417 -23.06 -3.39 -13.99
C ALA A 417 -23.14 -2.90 -15.45
N ARG A 418 -22.62 -1.70 -15.74
CA ARG A 418 -22.61 -1.13 -17.10
C ARG A 418 -21.46 -1.67 -17.93
N GLY A 419 -20.30 -1.90 -17.35
CA GLY A 419 -19.11 -2.35 -18.07
C GLY A 419 -18.53 -1.25 -18.96
N GLU A 420 -18.42 -1.51 -20.28
CA GLU A 420 -17.77 -0.60 -21.23
C GLU A 420 -18.27 0.86 -21.19
N PRO A 421 -19.60 1.15 -21.12
CA PRO A 421 -20.08 2.53 -21.03
C PRO A 421 -19.53 3.28 -19.81
N ALA A 422 -19.47 2.65 -18.63
CA ALA A 422 -18.89 3.28 -17.45
C ALA A 422 -17.36 3.48 -17.59
N VAL A 423 -16.67 2.55 -18.25
CA VAL A 423 -15.24 2.70 -18.56
C VAL A 423 -15.00 3.85 -19.55
N ARG A 424 -15.88 4.05 -20.53
CA ARG A 424 -15.83 5.18 -21.46
C ARG A 424 -16.00 6.51 -20.74
N ASP A 425 -16.95 6.59 -19.81
CA ASP A 425 -17.18 7.78 -18.98
C ASP A 425 -15.92 8.13 -18.17
N LEU A 426 -15.31 7.14 -17.52
CA LEU A 426 -14.04 7.28 -16.78
C LEU A 426 -12.90 7.80 -17.68
N VAL A 427 -12.68 7.17 -18.83
CA VAL A 427 -11.60 7.57 -19.76
C VAL A 427 -11.81 9.01 -20.26
N ALA A 428 -13.06 9.37 -20.59
CA ALA A 428 -13.42 10.71 -21.02
C ALA A 428 -13.23 11.75 -19.90
N ALA A 429 -13.58 11.41 -18.65
CA ALA A 429 -13.36 12.28 -17.49
C ALA A 429 -11.88 12.58 -17.23
N CYS A 430 -10.99 11.65 -17.59
CA CYS A 430 -9.55 11.87 -17.56
C CYS A 430 -9.03 12.72 -18.73
N GLY A 431 -9.89 13.11 -19.69
CA GLY A 431 -9.47 13.82 -20.91
C GLY A 431 -8.70 12.94 -21.90
N LEU A 432 -8.83 11.62 -21.80
CA LEU A 432 -8.11 10.66 -22.62
C LEU A 432 -8.96 10.21 -23.82
N ALA A 433 -8.30 9.82 -24.91
CA ALA A 433 -8.97 9.20 -26.04
C ALA A 433 -9.38 7.76 -25.69
N TRP A 434 -10.42 7.24 -26.35
CA TRP A 434 -10.79 5.84 -26.17
C TRP A 434 -9.75 4.92 -26.82
N GLU A 435 -9.23 3.97 -26.04
CA GLU A 435 -8.40 2.87 -26.54
C GLU A 435 -8.98 1.53 -26.09
N PRO A 436 -9.17 0.54 -26.98
CA PRO A 436 -9.71 -0.77 -26.58
C PRO A 436 -8.92 -1.48 -25.46
N SER A 437 -7.62 -1.22 -25.35
CA SER A 437 -6.73 -1.82 -24.36
C SER A 437 -7.09 -1.50 -22.90
N VAL A 438 -7.87 -0.43 -22.65
CA VAL A 438 -8.40 -0.12 -21.31
C VAL A 438 -9.37 -1.20 -20.79
N MET A 439 -10.00 -1.96 -21.69
CA MET A 439 -10.88 -3.09 -21.33
C MET A 439 -10.10 -4.37 -21.05
N ASP A 440 -8.86 -4.48 -21.54
CA ASP A 440 -7.96 -5.61 -21.31
C ASP A 440 -7.13 -5.46 -20.01
N PHE A 441 -7.56 -4.59 -19.08
CA PHE A 441 -6.86 -4.30 -17.82
C PHE A 441 -6.48 -5.55 -17.01
N HIS A 442 -7.29 -6.60 -17.06
CA HIS A 442 -7.08 -7.86 -16.35
C HIS A 442 -5.91 -8.68 -16.91
N ARG A 443 -5.58 -8.50 -18.20
CA ARG A 443 -4.48 -9.19 -18.90
C ARG A 443 -3.14 -8.48 -18.76
N ARG A 444 -3.14 -7.26 -18.22
CA ARG A 444 -1.94 -6.44 -18.07
C ARG A 444 -0.94 -7.12 -17.15
N GLN A 445 0.25 -7.31 -17.70
CA GLN A 445 1.43 -7.81 -16.99
C GLN A 445 1.99 -6.75 -16.04
N GLY A 446 2.80 -7.21 -15.10
CA GLY A 446 3.46 -6.37 -14.11
C GLY A 446 2.92 -6.56 -12.69
N PRO A 447 3.73 -6.17 -11.69
CA PRO A 447 3.42 -6.37 -10.29
C PRO A 447 2.17 -5.59 -9.87
N VAL A 448 1.38 -6.17 -8.97
CA VAL A 448 0.24 -5.51 -8.32
C VAL A 448 0.38 -5.69 -6.81
N ARG A 449 0.75 -4.61 -6.12
CA ARG A 449 1.01 -4.59 -4.67
C ARG A 449 -0.16 -4.00 -3.90
N THR A 450 -1.21 -4.78 -3.75
CA THR A 450 -2.41 -4.33 -3.04
C THR A 450 -3.21 -5.52 -2.52
N ALA A 451 -4.08 -5.28 -1.53
CA ALA A 451 -5.05 -6.27 -1.07
C ALA A 451 -5.99 -6.79 -2.18
N SER A 452 -6.05 -6.11 -3.34
CA SER A 452 -6.84 -6.51 -4.51
C SER A 452 -6.04 -7.25 -5.59
N VAL A 453 -4.82 -7.73 -5.31
CA VAL A 453 -3.88 -8.32 -6.30
C VAL A 453 -4.52 -9.35 -7.24
N TRP A 454 -5.30 -10.29 -6.69
CA TRP A 454 -5.97 -11.32 -7.47
C TRP A 454 -7.21 -10.81 -8.21
N GLN A 455 -7.97 -9.94 -7.56
CA GLN A 455 -9.23 -9.42 -8.05
C GLN A 455 -9.08 -8.62 -9.34
N VAL A 456 -8.02 -7.83 -9.44
CA VAL A 456 -7.80 -6.97 -10.61
C VAL A 456 -7.15 -7.69 -11.80
N ARG A 457 -6.93 -9.00 -11.66
CA ARG A 457 -6.46 -9.93 -12.72
C ARG A 457 -7.62 -10.71 -13.34
N GLU A 458 -8.84 -10.41 -12.92
CA GLU A 458 -10.06 -10.98 -13.46
C GLU A 458 -10.82 -9.92 -14.26
N PRO A 459 -11.63 -10.33 -15.25
CA PRO A 459 -12.60 -9.44 -15.87
C PRO A 459 -13.53 -8.79 -14.84
N LEU A 460 -14.24 -7.73 -15.20
CA LEU A 460 -15.26 -7.14 -14.33
C LEU A 460 -16.24 -8.23 -13.86
N TYR A 461 -16.42 -8.35 -12.55
CA TYR A 461 -17.23 -9.40 -11.93
C TYR A 461 -18.14 -8.82 -10.85
N ALA A 462 -19.31 -9.42 -10.66
CA ALA A 462 -20.32 -8.95 -9.70
C ALA A 462 -20.22 -9.59 -8.31
N ARG A 463 -19.39 -10.62 -8.10
CA ARG A 463 -19.32 -11.33 -6.80
C ARG A 463 -18.89 -10.48 -5.59
N ALA A 464 -18.26 -9.33 -5.82
CA ALA A 464 -17.96 -8.39 -4.74
C ALA A 464 -19.18 -7.53 -4.37
N SER A 465 -20.09 -7.26 -5.31
CA SER A 465 -21.28 -6.45 -5.10
C SER A 465 -22.35 -7.27 -4.38
N GLY A 466 -22.83 -6.78 -3.24
CA GLY A 466 -23.79 -7.46 -2.38
C GLY A 466 -23.21 -8.60 -1.54
N ARG A 467 -21.88 -8.70 -1.40
CA ARG A 467 -21.22 -9.71 -0.55
C ARG A 467 -21.66 -9.58 0.91
N TRP A 468 -21.97 -8.37 1.36
CA TRP A 468 -22.48 -8.10 2.71
C TRP A 468 -23.72 -8.94 3.07
N LYS A 469 -24.51 -9.39 2.09
CA LYS A 469 -25.71 -10.22 2.31
C LYS A 469 -25.38 -11.54 3.02
N ASN A 470 -24.21 -12.11 2.79
CA ASN A 470 -23.72 -13.31 3.48
C ASN A 470 -23.52 -13.09 4.98
N TYR A 471 -23.36 -11.83 5.38
CA TYR A 471 -23.12 -11.41 6.76
C TYR A 471 -24.31 -10.66 7.36
N ALA A 472 -25.44 -10.55 6.65
CA ALA A 472 -26.58 -9.73 7.06
C ALA A 472 -27.02 -9.90 8.54
N PRO A 473 -27.01 -11.10 9.15
CA PRO A 473 -27.33 -11.27 10.57
C PRO A 473 -26.43 -10.47 11.53
N HIS A 474 -25.21 -10.14 11.12
CA HIS A 474 -24.20 -9.47 11.96
C HIS A 474 -24.10 -7.96 11.73
N LEU A 475 -24.86 -7.38 10.79
CA LEU A 475 -24.64 -6.02 10.29
C LEU A 475 -25.68 -4.99 10.74
N ASN A 476 -26.54 -5.32 11.70
CA ASN A 476 -27.59 -4.38 12.16
C ASN A 476 -27.01 -3.08 12.70
N ASP A 477 -25.93 -3.16 13.48
CA ASP A 477 -25.29 -1.98 14.08
C ASP A 477 -24.60 -1.13 13.00
N LEU A 478 -23.89 -1.77 12.06
CA LEU A 478 -23.28 -1.09 10.91
C LEU A 478 -24.33 -0.35 10.08
N ARG A 479 -25.44 -1.01 9.74
CA ARG A 479 -26.54 -0.40 8.96
C ARG A 479 -27.16 0.76 9.71
N THR A 480 -27.37 0.62 11.01
CA THR A 480 -27.88 1.69 11.87
C THR A 480 -26.91 2.88 11.90
N ALA A 481 -25.60 2.63 12.00
CA ALA A 481 -24.58 3.68 11.97
C ALA A 481 -24.56 4.42 10.63
N LEU A 482 -24.59 3.70 9.50
CA LEU A 482 -24.63 4.28 8.16
C LEU A 482 -25.92 5.07 7.89
N ALA A 483 -27.07 4.61 8.40
CA ALA A 483 -28.37 5.29 8.25
C ALA A 483 -28.36 6.70 8.86
N ARG A 484 -27.58 6.95 9.92
CA ARG A 484 -27.42 8.28 10.54
C ARG A 484 -26.87 9.32 9.54
N TYR A 485 -26.21 8.85 8.48
CA TYR A 485 -25.60 9.67 7.43
C TYR A 485 -26.27 9.51 6.06
N GLY A 486 -27.38 8.76 5.97
CA GLY A 486 -28.07 8.46 4.71
C GLY A 486 -27.29 7.54 3.78
N LEU A 487 -26.51 6.60 4.33
CA LEU A 487 -25.63 5.68 3.60
C LEU A 487 -26.02 4.19 3.74
N ASP A 488 -27.26 3.88 4.12
CA ASP A 488 -27.71 2.53 4.50
C ASP A 488 -28.09 1.60 3.33
N GLY A 489 -27.96 2.06 2.09
CA GLY A 489 -28.04 1.24 0.88
C GLY A 489 -29.16 1.61 -0.06
#